data_AF-A0A2T5HRX7-F1
#
_entry.id   AF-A0A2T5HRX7-F1
#
_cell.length_a   1.000
_cell.length_b   1.000
_cell.length_c   1.000
_cell.angle_alpha   90.00
_cell.angle_beta   90.00
_cell.angle_gamma   90.00
#
_symmetry.space_group_name_H-M   'P 1'
#
loop_
_entity.id
_entity.type
_entity.pdbx_description
1 polymer ?
#
loop_
_entity_poly.entity_id
_entity_poly.type
_entity_poly.pdbx_seq_one_letter_code
_entity_poly.pdbx_strand_id
1 'polypeptide(L)'
;MELIKNLATCLGVIAALWGLYKCFTEFVLQGTQKRADMFLKKQGEYFGNKSFNDIRALLEFDDPTLQGLSFEEKRAYLTFFEEIAVLKNSGLISADLAYYMFGYYASKCLESQNFWSNINKQDIFWNVFLRFATEMQSRLRSQGEVVSHEIRF
;
A
#
# COMPACT_ATOMS: atom_id res chain seq x y z
N MET A 1 -32.40 50.24 13.66
CA MET A 1 -31.58 49.83 12.49
C MET A 1 -30.28 49.13 12.89
N GLU A 2 -29.53 49.65 13.87
CA GLU A 2 -28.23 49.06 14.28
C GLU A 2 -28.33 47.64 14.86
N LEU A 3 -29.35 47.36 15.69
CA LEU A 3 -29.60 46.02 16.24
C LEU A 3 -29.74 44.94 15.16
N ILE A 4 -30.44 45.25 14.06
CA ILE A 4 -30.63 44.33 12.94
C ILE A 4 -29.30 44.07 12.21
N LYS A 5 -28.47 45.10 12.03
CA LYS A 5 -27.13 44.97 11.42
C LYS A 5 -26.20 44.12 12.29
N ASN A 6 -26.22 44.31 13.60
CA ASN A 6 -25.42 43.52 14.54
C ASN A 6 -25.88 42.05 14.54
N LEU A 7 -27.20 41.80 14.55
CA LEU A 7 -27.76 40.46 14.45
C LEU A 7 -27.34 39.76 13.15
N ALA A 8 -27.47 40.45 12.01
CA ALA A 8 -27.07 39.92 10.71
C ALA A 8 -25.56 39.61 10.64
N THR A 9 -24.73 40.46 11.24
CA THR A 9 -23.27 40.25 11.32
C THR A 9 -22.95 39.02 12.18
N CYS A 10 -23.58 38.88 13.35
CA CYS A 10 -23.42 37.70 14.20
C CYS A 10 -23.85 36.41 13.48
N LEU A 11 -25.01 36.42 12.81
CA LEU A 11 -25.48 35.27 12.04
C LEU A 11 -24.53 34.92 10.89
N GLY A 12 -23.99 35.92 10.19
CA GLY A 12 -22.99 35.72 9.13
C GLY A 12 -21.71 35.06 9.66
N VAL A 13 -21.20 35.52 10.80
CA VAL A 13 -20.01 34.93 11.44
C VAL A 13 -20.28 33.49 11.88
N ILE A 14 -21.43 33.22 12.50
CA ILE A 14 -21.81 31.86 12.91
C ILE A 14 -21.90 30.92 11.71
N ALA A 15 -22.54 31.35 10.62
CA ALA A 15 -22.66 30.57 9.39
C ALA A 15 -21.28 30.28 8.77
N ALA A 16 -20.38 31.27 8.75
CA ALA A 16 -19.02 31.11 8.24
C ALA A 16 -18.21 30.10 9.08
N LEU A 17 -18.26 30.20 10.43
CA LEU A 17 -17.59 29.27 11.32
C LEU A 17 -18.11 27.83 11.16
N TRP A 18 -19.43 27.68 11.03
CA TRP A 18 -20.05 26.38 10.77
C TRP A 18 -19.61 25.79 9.43
N GLY A 19 -19.54 26.62 8.38
CA GLY A 19 -19.04 26.22 7.07
C GLY A 19 -17.58 25.75 7.11
N LEU A 20 -16.72 26.48 7.83
CA LEU A 20 -15.31 26.09 8.03
C LEU A 20 -15.18 24.77 8.79
N TYR A 21 -15.96 24.58 9.86
CA TYR A 21 -15.98 23.34 10.60
C TYR A 21 -16.38 22.15 9.72
N LYS A 22 -17.47 22.29 8.95
CA LYS A 22 -17.92 21.26 8.00
C LYS A 22 -16.86 20.95 6.94
N CYS A 23 -16.25 21.99 6.37
CA CYS A 23 -15.17 21.84 5.39
C CYS A 23 -14.00 21.02 5.94
N PHE A 24 -13.57 21.32 7.18
CA PHE A 24 -12.50 20.57 7.83
C PHE A 24 -12.87 19.09 8.05
N THR A 25 -14.09 18.82 8.56
CA THR A 25 -14.53 17.43 8.78
C THR A 25 -14.62 16.63 7.47
N GLU A 26 -15.12 17.25 6.41
CA GLU A 26 -15.25 16.63 5.10
C GLU A 26 -13.88 16.34 4.48
N PHE A 27 -12.92 17.26 4.65
CA PHE A 27 -11.55 17.07 4.18
C PHE A 27 -10.88 15.83 4.81
N VAL A 28 -11.08 15.62 6.11
CA VAL A 28 -10.57 14.43 6.82
C VAL A 28 -11.23 13.14 6.30
N LEU A 29 -12.55 13.14 6.13
CA LEU A 29 -13.30 11.99 5.62
C LEU A 29 -12.86 11.63 4.19
N GLN A 30 -12.70 12.62 3.32
CA GLN A 30 -12.18 12.43 1.97
C GLN A 30 -10.76 11.85 1.95
N GLY A 31 -9.91 12.24 2.91
CA GLY A 31 -8.58 11.65 3.06
C GLY A 31 -8.63 10.15 3.33
N THR A 32 -9.49 9.71 4.26
CA THR A 32 -9.69 8.28 4.55
C THR A 32 -10.27 7.53 3.36
N GLN A 33 -11.25 8.09 2.67
CA GLN A 33 -11.82 7.46 1.48
C GLN A 33 -10.76 7.28 0.37
N LYS A 34 -9.96 8.31 0.08
CA LYS A 34 -8.89 8.23 -0.93
C LYS A 34 -7.84 7.16 -0.60
N ARG A 35 -7.52 6.95 0.68
CA ARG A 35 -6.60 5.88 1.12
C ARG A 35 -7.20 4.50 0.86
N ALA A 36 -8.47 4.32 1.23
CA ALA A 36 -9.20 3.08 0.95
C ALA A 36 -9.29 2.80 -0.56
N ASP A 37 -9.62 3.81 -1.37
CA ASP A 37 -9.70 3.69 -2.83
C ASP A 37 -8.36 3.29 -3.46
N MET A 38 -7.26 3.92 -3.01
CA MET A 38 -5.91 3.59 -3.49
C MET A 38 -5.52 2.15 -3.14
N PHE A 39 -5.81 1.72 -1.91
CA PHE A 39 -5.60 0.35 -1.48
C PHE A 39 -6.41 -0.64 -2.31
N LEU A 40 -7.72 -0.44 -2.46
CA LEU A 40 -8.60 -1.33 -3.21
C LEU A 40 -8.19 -1.44 -4.68
N LYS A 41 -7.75 -0.32 -5.28
CA LYS A 41 -7.19 -0.31 -6.64
C LYS A 41 -5.96 -1.22 -6.73
N LYS A 42 -4.99 -1.06 -5.83
CA LYS A 42 -3.77 -1.88 -5.84
C LYS A 42 -4.03 -3.34 -5.52
N GLN A 43 -4.95 -3.62 -4.61
CA GLN A 43 -5.42 -4.97 -4.33
C GLN A 43 -6.05 -5.61 -5.58
N GLY A 44 -6.91 -4.87 -6.29
CA GLY A 44 -7.50 -5.32 -7.55
C GLY A 44 -6.46 -5.62 -8.63
N GLU A 45 -5.48 -4.74 -8.81
CA GLU A 45 -4.34 -4.98 -9.72
C GLU A 45 -3.56 -6.24 -9.33
N TYR A 46 -3.33 -6.44 -8.03
CA TYR A 46 -2.55 -7.56 -7.50
C TYR A 46 -3.21 -8.92 -7.70
N PHE A 47 -4.51 -9.04 -7.41
CA PHE A 47 -5.25 -10.30 -7.52
C PHE A 47 -5.83 -10.53 -8.92
N GLY A 48 -6.14 -9.46 -9.64
CA GLY A 48 -6.70 -9.52 -11.00
C GLY A 48 -5.67 -9.83 -12.09
N ASN A 49 -4.37 -9.63 -11.82
CA ASN A 49 -3.33 -9.90 -12.81
C ASN A 49 -2.98 -11.40 -12.86
N LYS A 50 -3.21 -12.04 -14.03
CA LYS A 50 -2.92 -13.46 -14.24
C LYS A 50 -1.44 -13.80 -14.04
N SER A 51 -0.52 -13.01 -14.59
CA SER A 51 0.92 -13.25 -14.45
C SER A 51 1.34 -13.22 -12.98
N PHE A 52 0.75 -12.33 -12.18
CA PHE A 52 1.03 -12.26 -10.75
C PHE A 52 0.51 -13.47 -10.00
N ASN A 53 -0.67 -13.98 -10.35
CA ASN A 53 -1.21 -15.22 -9.79
C ASN A 53 -0.29 -16.42 -10.10
N ASP A 54 0.16 -16.54 -11.35
CA ASP A 54 1.06 -17.61 -11.78
C ASP A 54 2.40 -17.54 -11.01
N ILE A 55 2.99 -16.34 -10.89
CA ILE A 55 4.21 -16.12 -10.10
C ILE A 55 4.01 -16.50 -8.63
N ARG A 56 2.90 -16.10 -8.00
CA ARG A 56 2.60 -16.46 -6.60
C ARG A 56 2.56 -17.97 -6.39
N ALA A 57 1.90 -18.70 -7.28
CA ALA A 57 1.80 -20.15 -7.20
C ALA A 57 3.19 -20.82 -7.25
N LEU A 58 4.05 -20.33 -8.14
CA LEU A 58 5.42 -20.84 -8.27
C LEU A 58 6.32 -20.44 -7.08
N LEU A 59 6.14 -19.24 -6.54
CA LEU A 59 6.91 -18.76 -5.37
C LEU A 59 6.63 -19.52 -4.09
N GLU A 60 5.46 -20.16 -3.94
CA GLU A 60 5.08 -20.86 -2.71
C GLU A 60 6.14 -21.88 -2.30
N PHE A 61 6.68 -22.60 -3.29
CA PHE A 61 7.66 -23.67 -3.14
C PHE A 61 9.01 -23.38 -3.82
N ASP A 62 9.27 -22.12 -4.21
CA ASP A 62 10.44 -21.72 -4.99
C ASP A 62 10.64 -22.60 -6.23
N ASP A 63 9.59 -22.75 -7.06
CA ASP A 63 9.58 -23.68 -8.19
C ASP A 63 10.65 -23.33 -9.25
N PRO A 64 11.43 -24.30 -9.78
CA PRO A 64 12.45 -24.05 -10.80
C PRO A 64 11.92 -23.37 -12.08
N THR A 65 10.62 -23.49 -12.37
CA THR A 65 9.96 -22.82 -13.50
C THR A 65 10.09 -21.30 -13.42
N LEU A 66 10.28 -20.73 -12.21
CA LEU A 66 10.58 -19.30 -12.02
C LEU A 66 11.81 -18.85 -12.80
N GLN A 67 12.77 -19.73 -13.07
CA GLN A 67 13.97 -19.37 -13.85
C GLN A 67 13.63 -19.03 -15.31
N GLY A 68 12.60 -19.68 -15.87
CA GLY A 68 12.18 -19.50 -17.25
C GLY A 68 11.28 -18.29 -17.50
N LEU A 69 10.83 -17.61 -16.45
CA LEU A 69 10.01 -16.40 -16.59
C LEU A 69 10.82 -15.26 -17.21
N SER A 70 10.14 -14.44 -18.02
CA SER A 70 10.75 -13.28 -18.67
C SER A 70 11.20 -12.25 -17.64
N PHE A 71 12.20 -11.46 -18.02
CA PHE A 71 12.66 -10.33 -17.19
C PHE A 71 11.52 -9.34 -16.95
N GLU A 72 10.68 -9.10 -17.95
CA GLU A 72 9.56 -8.17 -17.91
C GLU A 72 8.49 -8.58 -16.90
N GLU A 73 8.12 -9.86 -16.84
CA GLU A 73 7.15 -10.39 -15.89
C GLU A 73 7.64 -10.25 -14.45
N LYS A 74 8.89 -10.66 -14.21
CA LYS A 74 9.54 -10.52 -12.90
C LYS A 74 9.67 -9.06 -12.49
N ARG A 75 10.11 -8.19 -13.41
CA ARG A 75 10.21 -6.74 -13.16
C ARG A 75 8.84 -6.15 -12.83
N ALA A 76 7.80 -6.45 -13.60
CA ALA A 76 6.46 -5.94 -13.32
C ALA A 76 5.98 -6.33 -11.92
N TYR A 77 6.28 -7.57 -11.50
CA TYR A 77 5.94 -8.05 -10.17
C TYR A 77 6.74 -7.35 -9.06
N LEU A 78 8.05 -7.12 -9.25
CA LEU A 78 8.88 -6.36 -8.32
C LEU A 78 8.41 -4.91 -8.20
N THR A 79 8.18 -4.25 -9.33
CA THR A 79 7.71 -2.86 -9.39
C THR A 79 6.38 -2.68 -8.67
N PHE A 80 5.46 -3.66 -8.72
CA PHE A 80 4.24 -3.60 -7.93
C PHE A 80 4.54 -3.42 -6.43
N PHE A 81 5.46 -4.20 -5.86
CA PHE A 81 5.84 -4.06 -4.45
C PHE A 81 6.58 -2.74 -4.16
N GLU A 82 7.32 -2.20 -5.13
CA GLU A 82 7.93 -0.87 -4.99
C GLU A 82 6.87 0.23 -4.93
N GLU A 83 5.80 0.12 -5.73
CA GLU A 83 4.66 1.03 -5.65
C GLU A 83 3.97 0.92 -4.28
N ILE A 84 3.78 -0.31 -3.75
CA ILE A 84 3.28 -0.50 -2.38
C ILE A 84 4.22 0.16 -1.36
N ALA A 85 5.54 0.03 -1.52
CA ALA A 85 6.51 0.65 -0.63
C ALA A 85 6.40 2.19 -0.66
N VAL A 86 6.20 2.79 -1.83
CA VAL A 86 5.98 4.24 -1.99
C VAL A 86 4.67 4.67 -1.32
N LEU A 87 3.58 3.94 -1.53
CA LEU A 87 2.28 4.23 -0.91
C LEU A 87 2.33 4.10 0.63
N LYS A 88 3.04 3.10 1.13
CA LYS A 88 3.30 2.92 2.56
C LYS A 88 4.13 4.08 3.13
N ASN A 89 5.24 4.42 2.48
CA ASN A 89 6.15 5.48 2.97
C ASN A 89 5.52 6.87 2.91
N SER A 90 4.56 7.10 2.02
CA SER A 90 3.78 8.35 1.93
C SER A 90 2.59 8.40 2.90
N GLY A 91 2.31 7.33 3.66
CA GLY A 91 1.17 7.25 4.57
C GLY A 91 -0.18 7.10 3.87
N LEU A 92 -0.19 6.80 2.57
CA LEU A 92 -1.41 6.50 1.81
C LEU A 92 -1.96 5.10 2.11
N ILE A 93 -1.08 4.18 2.51
CA ILE A 93 -1.45 2.85 3.02
C ILE A 93 -0.73 2.66 4.36
N SER A 94 -1.43 2.12 5.36
CA SER A 94 -0.81 1.81 6.66
C SER A 94 0.21 0.69 6.53
N ALA A 95 1.25 0.73 7.37
CA ALA A 95 2.30 -0.30 7.34
C ALA A 95 1.74 -1.71 7.62
N ASP A 96 0.74 -1.80 8.49
CA ASP A 96 0.13 -3.07 8.87
C ASP A 96 -0.74 -3.64 7.75
N LEU A 97 -1.45 -2.79 7.01
CA LEU A 97 -2.21 -3.21 5.82
C LEU A 97 -1.27 -3.66 4.69
N ALA A 98 -0.20 -2.91 4.44
CA ALA A 98 0.81 -3.28 3.44
C ALA A 98 1.47 -4.63 3.78
N TYR A 99 1.81 -4.82 5.06
CA TYR A 99 2.35 -6.07 5.58
C TYR A 99 1.36 -7.23 5.43
N TYR A 100 0.14 -7.06 5.94
CA TYR A 100 -0.88 -8.10 5.95
C TYR A 100 -1.22 -8.58 4.54
N MET A 101 -1.36 -7.65 3.58
CA MET A 101 -1.83 -7.99 2.23
C MET A 101 -0.70 -8.41 1.29
N PHE A 102 0.47 -7.78 1.38
CA PHE A 102 1.54 -7.91 0.38
C PHE A 102 2.85 -8.46 0.95
N GLY A 103 3.04 -8.44 2.27
CA GLY A 103 4.31 -8.75 2.92
C GLY A 103 4.78 -10.18 2.73
N TYR A 104 3.87 -11.17 2.76
CA TYR A 104 4.22 -12.58 2.59
C TYR A 104 4.92 -12.85 1.25
N TYR A 105 4.30 -12.44 0.15
CA TYR A 105 4.85 -12.70 -1.19
C TYR A 105 6.03 -11.79 -1.54
N ALA A 106 6.11 -10.57 -0.99
CA ALA A 106 7.33 -9.77 -1.06
C ALA A 106 8.51 -10.50 -0.40
N SER A 107 8.28 -11.12 0.77
CA SER A 107 9.30 -11.94 1.47
C SER A 107 9.67 -13.20 0.67
N LYS A 108 8.70 -13.92 0.11
CA LYS A 108 8.96 -15.09 -0.75
C LYS A 108 9.79 -14.73 -1.98
N CYS A 109 9.47 -13.61 -2.65
CA CYS A 109 10.31 -13.08 -3.73
C CYS A 109 11.74 -12.83 -3.27
N LEU A 110 11.93 -12.21 -2.10
CA LEU A 110 13.25 -11.93 -1.56
C LEU A 110 14.06 -13.22 -1.31
N GLU A 111 13.42 -14.29 -0.86
CA GLU A 111 14.06 -15.56 -0.49
C GLU A 111 14.32 -16.50 -1.68
N SER A 112 13.45 -16.47 -2.69
CA SER A 112 13.45 -17.39 -3.84
C SER A 112 14.71 -17.25 -4.69
N GLN A 113 15.53 -18.30 -4.80
CA GLN A 113 16.72 -18.25 -5.65
C GLN A 113 16.33 -18.35 -7.14
N ASN A 114 15.29 -19.12 -7.45
CA ASN A 114 14.85 -19.33 -8.82
C ASN A 114 14.24 -18.07 -9.43
N PHE A 115 13.55 -17.25 -8.62
CA PHE A 115 13.05 -15.94 -9.05
C PHE A 115 14.20 -15.01 -9.47
N TRP A 116 15.31 -14.97 -8.73
CA TRP A 116 16.45 -14.08 -9.03
C TRP A 116 17.45 -14.62 -10.06
N SER A 117 17.30 -15.85 -10.54
CA SER A 117 18.28 -16.53 -11.43
C SER A 117 18.77 -15.72 -12.64
N ASN A 118 17.92 -14.88 -13.24
CA ASN A 118 18.23 -14.03 -14.40
C ASN A 118 18.10 -12.52 -14.10
N ILE A 119 18.08 -12.15 -12.82
CA ILE A 119 18.03 -10.75 -12.36
C ILE A 119 19.16 -10.53 -11.37
N ASN A 120 20.01 -9.52 -11.63
CA ASN A 120 21.00 -9.12 -10.64
C ASN A 120 20.30 -8.49 -9.42
N LYS A 121 20.14 -9.28 -8.37
CA LYS A 121 19.51 -8.84 -7.11
C LYS A 121 20.27 -7.69 -6.45
N GLN A 122 21.57 -7.57 -6.67
CA GLN A 122 22.41 -6.53 -6.07
C GLN A 122 22.38 -5.20 -6.84
N ASP A 123 21.60 -5.13 -7.92
CA ASP A 123 21.45 -3.90 -8.69
C ASP A 123 20.73 -2.81 -7.88
N ILE A 124 21.19 -1.56 -8.02
CA ILE A 124 20.65 -0.39 -7.34
C ILE A 124 19.16 -0.18 -7.62
N PHE A 125 18.69 -0.61 -8.79
CA PHE A 125 17.30 -0.48 -9.20
C PHE A 125 16.33 -1.20 -8.26
N TRP A 126 16.77 -2.26 -7.56
CA TRP A 126 15.90 -3.04 -6.68
C TRP A 126 15.96 -2.60 -5.22
N ASN A 127 16.68 -1.53 -4.88
CA ASN A 127 16.86 -1.11 -3.49
C ASN A 127 15.54 -0.79 -2.77
N VAL A 128 14.55 -0.23 -3.48
CA VAL A 128 13.24 0.06 -2.89
C VAL A 128 12.53 -1.24 -2.55
N PHE A 129 12.47 -2.17 -3.51
CA PHE A 129 11.93 -3.51 -3.28
C PHE A 129 12.64 -4.23 -2.14
N LEU A 130 13.97 -4.30 -2.16
CA LEU A 130 14.76 -5.03 -1.17
C LEU A 130 14.52 -4.52 0.24
N ARG A 131 14.53 -3.19 0.43
CA ARG A 131 14.23 -2.58 1.73
C ARG A 131 12.82 -2.92 2.20
N PHE A 132 11.84 -2.81 1.31
CA PHE A 132 10.45 -3.15 1.62
C PHE A 132 10.33 -4.62 2.02
N ALA A 133 10.82 -5.54 1.20
CA ALA A 133 10.72 -6.98 1.45
C ALA A 133 11.49 -7.40 2.71
N THR A 134 12.66 -6.83 2.99
CA THR A 134 13.40 -7.10 4.24
C THR A 134 12.64 -6.61 5.47
N GLU A 135 11.98 -5.45 5.40
CA GLU A 135 11.13 -4.96 6.48
C GLU A 135 9.95 -5.92 6.71
N MET A 136 9.28 -6.36 5.64
CA MET A 136 8.16 -7.30 5.73
C MET A 136 8.61 -8.65 6.31
N GLN A 137 9.73 -9.18 5.87
CA GLN A 137 10.32 -10.41 6.41
C GLN A 137 10.67 -10.29 7.89
N SER A 138 11.24 -9.15 8.30
CA SER A 138 11.57 -8.90 9.70
C SER A 138 10.30 -8.87 10.56
N ARG A 139 9.24 -8.23 10.07
CA ARG A 139 7.93 -8.23 10.74
C ARG A 139 7.35 -9.65 10.86
N LEU A 140 7.38 -10.46 9.79
CA LEU A 140 6.93 -11.87 9.77
C LEU A 140 7.64 -12.72 10.82
N ARG A 141 8.93 -12.48 11.02
CA ARG A 141 9.73 -13.21 12.01
C ARG A 141 9.51 -12.72 13.44
N SER A 142 9.07 -11.47 13.62
CA SER A 142 8.90 -10.82 14.93
C SER A 142 7.49 -10.93 15.51
N GLN A 143 6.45 -10.95 14.66
CA GLN A 143 5.05 -11.03 15.08
C GLN A 143 4.51 -12.45 14.86
N GLY A 144 4.07 -13.10 15.94
CA GLY A 144 3.10 -14.18 15.84
C GLY A 144 1.74 -13.59 15.47
N GLU A 145 1.15 -14.06 14.36
CA GLU A 145 -0.18 -13.71 13.79
C GLU A 145 -0.63 -12.24 13.93
N VAL A 146 -0.67 -11.51 12.80
CA VAL A 146 -1.40 -10.23 12.75
C VAL A 146 -2.89 -10.51 12.89
N VAL A 147 -3.47 -10.08 14.01
CA VAL A 147 -4.89 -10.25 14.28
C VAL A 147 -5.69 -9.21 13.52
N SER A 148 -6.48 -9.65 12.54
CA SER A 148 -7.17 -8.82 11.53
C SER A 148 -7.96 -7.60 12.06
N HIS A 149 -8.42 -7.62 13.32
CA HIS A 149 -9.14 -6.51 13.95
C HIS A 149 -8.31 -5.24 14.24
N GLU A 150 -6.98 -5.28 14.15
CA GLU A 150 -6.12 -4.12 14.39
C GLU A 150 -5.81 -3.31 13.11
N ILE A 151 -6.18 -3.84 11.94
CA ILE A 151 -5.83 -3.26 10.65
C ILE A 151 -6.71 -2.04 10.39
N ARG A 152 -6.09 -0.86 10.36
CA ARG A 152 -6.75 0.41 10.03
C ARG A 152 -6.43 0.83 8.58
N PHE A 153 -7.45 1.36 7.91
CA PHE A 153 -7.37 2.02 6.61
C PHE A 153 -6.93 3.49 6.74
#